data_AF-A0A6B2NRZ9-F1
#
_entry.id   AF-A0A6B2NRZ9-F1
#
_cell.length_a   1.000
_cell.length_b   1.000
_cell.length_c   1.000
_cell.angle_alpha   90.00
_cell.angle_beta   90.00
_cell.angle_gamma   90.00
#
_symmetry.space_group_name_H-M   'P 1'
#
loop_
_entity.id
_entity.type
_entity.pdbx_description
1 polymer ?
#
loop_
_entity_poly.entity_id
_entity_poly.type
_entity_poly.pdbx_seq_one_letter_code
_entity_poly.pdbx_strand_id
1 'polypeptide(L)'
;MSFDQENESWAVRSVDEIIALGFEEALEVAKDEISKYSHAGVFESGPVWTETWYALGLDYSTEYPDLIEIPKKSCEELVRRAQKHQQAFELLTEVISGYINHWIEPPAELKQAAVNIVKGVLVRPKRARGEPDPGTWARDHMILHVGKLLEDRYELNLTRNEEGDGLAASDIIFHALGPYTDLTSRGSIQSILTKPKKKELYVKIRFDWIDSLFD
;
A
#
# COMPACT_ATOMS: atom_id res chain seq x y z
N MET A 1 -18.93 36.29 15.45
CA MET A 1 -17.80 35.63 14.78
C MET A 1 -18.25 35.32 13.38
N SER A 2 -17.52 35.75 12.35
CA SER A 2 -17.87 35.51 10.96
C SER A 2 -17.57 34.05 10.61
N PHE A 3 -18.40 33.45 9.76
CA PHE A 3 -18.21 32.11 9.18
C PHE A 3 -16.82 31.93 8.53
N ASP A 4 -16.16 33.02 8.15
CA ASP A 4 -14.83 33.01 7.55
C ASP A 4 -13.70 32.71 8.55
N GLN A 5 -13.85 33.06 9.84
CA GLN A 5 -12.84 32.76 10.86
C GLN A 5 -12.84 31.28 11.30
N GLU A 6 -13.99 30.60 11.19
CA GLU A 6 -14.06 29.16 11.45
C GLU A 6 -13.46 28.33 10.31
N ASN A 7 -13.36 28.85 9.08
CA ASN A 7 -12.76 28.11 7.97
C ASN A 7 -11.21 28.17 7.96
N GLU A 8 -10.61 29.23 8.51
CA GLU A 8 -9.15 29.38 8.55
C GLU A 8 -8.46 28.43 9.54
N SER A 9 -9.12 28.05 10.65
CA SER A 9 -8.54 27.13 11.65
C SER A 9 -8.38 25.69 11.12
N TRP A 10 -9.03 25.37 10.00
CA TRP A 10 -8.96 24.06 9.34
C TRP A 10 -8.11 24.05 8.06
N ALA A 11 -7.43 25.14 7.72
CA ALA A 11 -6.46 25.14 6.64
C ALA A 11 -5.28 24.21 6.96
N VAL A 12 -4.83 23.45 5.96
CA VAL A 12 -3.56 22.70 6.06
C VAL A 12 -2.45 23.72 6.21
N ARG A 13 -1.51 23.50 7.15
CA ARG A 13 -0.30 24.33 7.24
C ARG A 13 0.43 24.30 5.90
N SER A 14 0.84 25.44 5.40
CA SER A 14 1.66 25.53 4.20
C SER A 14 3.00 24.80 4.36
N VAL A 15 3.64 24.45 3.24
CA VAL A 15 4.99 23.87 3.26
C VAL A 15 5.98 24.80 3.95
N ASP A 16 5.86 26.11 3.72
CA ASP A 16 6.73 27.12 4.37
C ASP A 16 6.57 27.10 5.90
N GLU A 17 5.34 26.94 6.40
CA GLU A 17 5.10 26.78 7.85
C GLU A 17 5.68 25.46 8.39
N ILE A 18 5.58 24.36 7.64
CA ILE A 18 6.16 23.06 8.03
C ILE A 18 7.69 23.18 8.16
N ILE A 19 8.33 23.82 7.19
CA ILE A 19 9.77 24.06 7.18
C ILE A 19 10.17 25.02 8.32
N ALA A 20 9.41 26.10 8.51
CA ALA A 20 9.66 27.07 9.59
C ALA A 20 9.56 26.43 10.99
N LEU A 21 8.73 25.38 11.13
CA LEU A 21 8.60 24.59 12.36
C LEU A 21 9.68 23.50 12.52
N GLY A 22 10.60 23.35 11.55
CA GLY A 22 11.71 22.40 11.61
C GLY A 22 11.38 20.98 11.13
N PHE A 23 10.27 20.79 10.42
CA PHE A 23 9.79 19.46 9.99
C PHE A 23 10.06 19.17 8.50
N GLU A 24 11.08 19.81 7.92
CA GLU A 24 11.49 19.56 6.53
C GLU A 24 11.88 18.10 6.30
N GLU A 25 12.70 17.51 7.20
CA GLU A 25 13.10 16.10 7.10
C GLU A 25 11.89 15.16 7.17
N ALA A 26 10.92 15.45 8.04
CA ALA A 26 9.70 14.68 8.16
C ALA A 26 8.87 14.70 6.87
N LEU A 27 8.82 15.85 6.19
CA LEU A 27 8.16 16.00 4.89
C LEU A 27 8.87 15.20 3.79
N GLU A 28 10.20 15.26 3.73
CA GLU A 28 10.96 14.50 2.73
C GLU A 28 10.87 12.99 2.96
N VAL A 29 10.94 12.52 4.21
CA VAL A 29 10.72 11.10 4.54
C VAL A 29 9.32 10.66 4.15
N ALA A 30 8.29 11.48 4.41
CA ALA A 30 6.92 11.15 4.01
C ALA A 30 6.78 11.03 2.48
N LYS A 31 7.42 11.93 1.71
CA LYS A 31 7.43 11.87 0.24
C LYS A 31 8.13 10.61 -0.26
N ASP A 32 9.31 10.29 0.28
CA ASP A 32 10.08 9.12 -0.11
C ASP A 32 9.28 7.82 0.12
N GLU A 33 8.69 7.65 1.30
CA GLU A 33 7.87 6.49 1.62
C GLU A 33 6.63 6.38 0.71
N ILE A 34 5.91 7.48 0.49
CA ILE A 34 4.76 7.50 -0.43
C ILE A 34 5.19 7.12 -1.86
N SER A 35 6.35 7.62 -2.29
CA SER A 35 6.87 7.30 -3.62
C SER A 35 7.21 5.82 -3.75
N LYS A 36 7.75 5.16 -2.71
CA LYS A 36 8.02 3.71 -2.71
C LYS A 36 6.73 2.91 -2.89
N TYR A 37 5.65 3.30 -2.21
CA TYR A 37 4.33 2.68 -2.41
C TYR A 37 3.82 2.83 -3.85
N SER A 38 4.10 3.96 -4.49
CA SER A 38 3.76 4.21 -5.89
C SER A 38 4.57 3.37 -6.87
N HIS A 39 5.88 3.33 -6.70
CA HIS A 39 6.76 2.62 -7.61
C HIS A 39 6.60 1.09 -7.50
N ALA A 40 6.22 0.60 -6.31
CA ALA A 40 5.98 -0.82 -6.08
C ALA A 40 4.67 -1.35 -6.69
N GLY A 41 3.87 -0.53 -7.39
CA GLY A 41 2.60 -0.96 -8.01
C GLY A 41 1.51 -1.36 -7.02
N VAL A 42 1.73 -1.12 -5.72
CA VAL A 42 0.86 -1.57 -4.61
C VAL A 42 -0.56 -0.99 -4.71
N PHE A 43 -0.73 0.15 -5.39
CA PHE A 43 -2.01 0.82 -5.53
C PHE A 43 -3.07 0.04 -6.31
N GLU A 44 -2.69 -0.88 -7.18
CA GLU A 44 -3.64 -1.52 -8.10
C GLU A 44 -4.11 -2.89 -7.62
N SER A 45 -3.32 -3.55 -6.76
CA SER A 45 -3.42 -5.00 -6.58
C SER A 45 -4.08 -5.43 -5.27
N GLY A 46 -4.13 -4.54 -4.26
CA GLY A 46 -4.89 -4.73 -3.03
C GLY A 46 -4.20 -5.59 -1.96
N PRO A 47 -4.84 -5.78 -0.79
CA PRO A 47 -4.22 -6.37 0.40
C PRO A 47 -3.67 -7.77 0.20
N VAL A 48 -4.47 -8.66 -0.36
CA VAL A 48 -4.12 -10.08 -0.47
C VAL A 48 -3.09 -10.28 -1.57
N TRP A 49 -3.13 -9.49 -2.64
CA TRP A 49 -2.06 -9.50 -3.64
C TRP A 49 -0.74 -9.08 -2.97
N THR A 50 -0.74 -7.95 -2.25
CA THR A 50 0.46 -7.39 -1.60
C THR A 50 1.03 -8.34 -0.56
N GLU A 51 0.17 -8.89 0.31
CA GLU A 51 0.57 -9.90 1.29
C GLU A 51 1.15 -11.15 0.61
N THR A 52 0.53 -11.60 -0.49
CA THR A 52 1.00 -12.78 -1.21
C THR A 52 2.34 -12.54 -1.90
N TRP A 53 2.55 -11.36 -2.51
CA TRP A 53 3.83 -10.99 -3.11
C TRP A 53 4.97 -11.13 -2.10
N TYR A 54 4.84 -10.48 -0.95
CA TYR A 54 5.88 -10.47 0.07
C TYR A 54 6.04 -11.81 0.79
N ALA A 55 4.93 -12.47 1.15
CA ALA A 55 4.98 -13.77 1.83
C ALA A 55 5.66 -14.86 0.99
N LEU A 56 5.65 -14.70 -0.33
CA LEU A 56 6.25 -15.66 -1.26
C LEU A 56 7.67 -15.27 -1.71
N GLY A 57 8.15 -14.10 -1.28
CA GLY A 57 9.43 -13.55 -1.70
C GLY A 57 9.49 -13.35 -3.22
N LEU A 58 8.42 -12.78 -3.79
CA LEU A 58 8.40 -12.41 -5.20
C LEU A 58 9.23 -11.15 -5.43
N ASP A 59 9.87 -11.09 -6.58
CA ASP A 59 10.62 -9.92 -7.02
C ASP A 59 10.49 -9.76 -8.53
N TYR A 60 10.83 -8.59 -9.06
CA TYR A 60 10.95 -8.40 -10.50
C TYR A 60 12.30 -8.94 -10.99
N SER A 61 12.30 -9.50 -12.20
CA SER A 61 13.53 -9.94 -12.84
C SER A 61 14.43 -8.75 -13.15
N THR A 62 15.72 -8.89 -12.86
CA THR A 62 16.73 -7.90 -13.24
C THR A 62 16.97 -7.86 -14.74
N GLU A 63 16.66 -8.94 -15.46
CA GLU A 63 16.82 -9.05 -16.91
C GLU A 63 15.55 -8.61 -17.66
N TYR A 64 14.37 -8.89 -17.09
CA TYR A 64 13.06 -8.62 -17.69
C TYR A 64 12.17 -7.83 -16.70
N PRO A 65 12.11 -6.50 -16.79
CA PRO A 65 11.49 -5.64 -15.77
C PRO A 65 10.00 -5.89 -15.48
N ASP A 66 9.27 -6.55 -16.38
CA ASP A 66 7.85 -6.93 -16.25
C ASP A 66 7.65 -8.43 -15.93
N LEU A 67 8.73 -9.19 -15.77
CA LEU A 67 8.70 -10.57 -15.31
C LEU A 67 8.78 -10.61 -13.79
N ILE A 68 7.80 -11.26 -13.16
CA ILE A 68 7.84 -11.56 -11.72
C ILE A 68 8.55 -12.89 -11.52
N GLU A 69 9.72 -12.84 -10.90
CA GLU A 69 10.45 -14.03 -10.46
C GLU A 69 9.81 -14.60 -9.19
N ILE A 70 9.66 -15.92 -9.19
CA ILE A 70 9.05 -16.66 -8.09
C ILE A 70 9.97 -17.81 -7.68
N PRO A 71 10.34 -17.92 -6.39
CA PRO A 71 11.07 -19.09 -5.91
C PRO A 71 10.25 -20.36 -6.14
N LYS A 72 10.90 -21.43 -6.64
CA LYS A 72 10.22 -22.71 -6.93
C LYS A 72 9.39 -23.24 -5.75
N LYS A 73 9.90 -23.10 -4.52
CA LYS A 73 9.22 -23.49 -3.28
C LYS A 73 7.91 -22.73 -3.01
N SER A 74 7.75 -21.54 -3.62
CA SER A 74 6.60 -20.65 -3.43
C SER A 74 5.51 -20.85 -4.48
N CYS A 75 5.79 -21.58 -5.58
CA CYS A 75 4.83 -21.76 -6.68
C CYS A 75 3.54 -22.48 -6.23
N GLU A 76 3.66 -23.58 -5.48
CA GLU A 76 2.49 -24.31 -4.98
C GLU A 76 1.62 -23.46 -4.06
N GLU A 77 2.26 -22.67 -3.20
CA GLU A 77 1.58 -21.78 -2.26
C GLU A 77 0.84 -20.64 -2.99
N LEU A 78 1.44 -20.06 -4.04
CA LEU A 78 0.75 -19.09 -4.89
C LEU A 78 -0.52 -19.68 -5.51
N VAL A 79 -0.42 -20.89 -6.08
CA VAL A 79 -1.58 -21.60 -6.65
C VAL A 79 -2.64 -21.87 -5.59
N ARG A 80 -2.24 -22.29 -4.38
CA ARG A 80 -3.16 -22.52 -3.26
C ARG A 80 -3.87 -21.25 -2.81
N ARG A 81 -3.18 -20.11 -2.76
CA ARG A 81 -3.78 -18.81 -2.42
C ARG A 81 -4.72 -18.34 -3.54
N ALA A 82 -4.34 -18.50 -4.80
CA ALA A 82 -5.15 -18.17 -5.97
C ALA A 82 -6.47 -18.94 -6.05
N GLN A 83 -6.55 -20.15 -5.47
CA GLN A 83 -7.82 -20.89 -5.35
C GLN A 83 -8.81 -20.26 -4.38
N LYS A 84 -8.33 -19.46 -3.42
CA LYS A 84 -9.13 -18.92 -2.31
C LYS A 84 -9.44 -17.44 -2.46
N HIS A 85 -8.51 -16.69 -3.05
CA HIS A 85 -8.56 -15.24 -3.09
C HIS A 85 -8.44 -14.72 -4.51
N GLN A 86 -9.32 -13.80 -4.88
CA GLN A 86 -9.34 -13.20 -6.21
C GLN A 86 -8.02 -12.46 -6.52
N GLN A 87 -7.52 -11.67 -5.57
CA GLN A 87 -6.28 -10.89 -5.73
C GLN A 87 -5.04 -11.78 -5.88
N ALA A 88 -4.96 -12.90 -5.15
CA ALA A 88 -3.88 -13.88 -5.35
C ALA A 88 -4.02 -14.60 -6.71
N PHE A 89 -5.24 -14.78 -7.21
CA PHE A 89 -5.47 -15.29 -8.57
C PHE A 89 -4.97 -14.31 -9.64
N GLU A 90 -5.22 -13.01 -9.45
CA GLU A 90 -4.70 -11.96 -10.33
C GLU A 90 -3.17 -11.97 -10.37
N LEU A 91 -2.52 -12.06 -9.20
CA LEU A 91 -1.06 -12.23 -9.10
C LEU A 91 -0.58 -13.49 -9.83
N LEU A 92 -1.25 -14.64 -9.63
CA LEU A 92 -0.90 -15.88 -10.34
C LEU A 92 -0.97 -15.70 -11.86
N THR A 93 -2.01 -15.04 -12.37
CA THR A 93 -2.15 -14.79 -13.81
C THR A 93 -1.08 -13.84 -14.34
N GLU A 94 -0.68 -12.85 -13.55
CA GLU A 94 0.37 -11.90 -13.90
C GLU A 94 1.73 -12.59 -14.00
N VAL A 95 2.09 -13.38 -12.98
CA VAL A 95 3.30 -14.21 -12.98
C VAL A 95 3.33 -15.13 -14.21
N ILE A 96 2.25 -15.89 -14.46
CA ILE A 96 2.17 -16.79 -15.64
C ILE A 96 2.33 -16.01 -16.95
N SER A 97 1.69 -14.84 -17.06
CA SER A 97 1.74 -14.01 -18.26
C SER A 97 3.15 -13.50 -18.53
N GLY A 98 3.90 -13.09 -17.49
CA GLY A 98 5.29 -12.69 -17.62
C GLY A 98 6.16 -13.78 -18.25
N TYR A 99 6.08 -15.02 -17.75
CA TYR A 99 6.83 -16.15 -18.34
C TYR A 99 6.47 -16.38 -19.81
N ILE A 100 5.18 -16.32 -20.16
CA ILE A 100 4.71 -16.52 -21.54
C ILE A 100 5.21 -15.40 -22.46
N ASN A 101 5.09 -14.14 -22.03
CA ASN A 101 5.47 -12.97 -22.83
C ASN A 101 6.97 -12.95 -23.17
N HIS A 102 7.80 -13.42 -22.25
CA HIS A 102 9.25 -13.52 -22.43
C HIS A 102 9.72 -14.86 -23.00
N TRP A 103 8.81 -15.75 -23.36
CA TRP A 103 9.12 -17.09 -23.91
C TRP A 103 9.98 -17.95 -22.97
N ILE A 104 9.83 -17.76 -21.65
CA ILE A 104 10.53 -18.51 -20.61
C ILE A 104 9.63 -19.66 -20.17
N GLU A 105 10.18 -20.87 -20.05
CA GLU A 105 9.43 -22.03 -19.55
C GLU A 105 9.02 -21.79 -18.08
N PRO A 106 7.70 -21.76 -17.77
CA PRO A 106 7.25 -21.60 -16.39
C PRO A 106 7.61 -22.83 -15.54
N PRO A 107 7.82 -22.66 -14.22
CA PRO A 107 7.84 -23.77 -13.28
C PRO A 107 6.65 -24.72 -13.48
N ALA A 108 6.85 -26.01 -13.25
CA ALA A 108 5.87 -27.06 -13.57
C ALA A 108 4.50 -26.82 -12.93
N GLU A 109 4.49 -26.29 -11.71
CA GLU A 109 3.30 -25.95 -10.94
C GLU A 109 2.53 -24.80 -11.60
N LEU A 110 3.23 -23.78 -12.07
CA LEU A 110 2.65 -22.65 -12.80
C LEU A 110 2.15 -23.06 -14.18
N LYS A 111 2.89 -23.92 -14.88
CA LYS A 111 2.45 -24.52 -16.15
C LYS A 111 1.16 -25.31 -15.98
N GLN A 112 1.07 -26.14 -14.94
CA GLN A 112 -0.13 -26.90 -14.65
C GLN A 112 -1.29 -25.99 -14.25
N ALA A 113 -1.02 -24.92 -13.49
CA ALA A 113 -2.02 -23.92 -13.16
C ALA A 113 -2.55 -23.20 -14.40
N ALA A 114 -1.67 -22.78 -15.33
CA ALA A 114 -2.06 -22.18 -16.60
C ALA A 114 -2.97 -23.09 -17.42
N VAL A 115 -2.62 -24.38 -17.54
CA VAL A 115 -3.47 -25.39 -18.19
C VAL A 115 -4.83 -25.52 -17.50
N ASN A 116 -4.86 -25.53 -16.16
CA ASN A 116 -6.11 -25.63 -15.40
C ASN A 116 -6.98 -24.38 -15.56
N ILE A 117 -6.39 -23.19 -15.71
CA ILE A 117 -7.12 -21.95 -16.00
C ILE A 117 -7.78 -22.03 -17.38
N VAL A 118 -7.02 -22.41 -18.42
CA VAL A 118 -7.54 -22.55 -19.80
C VAL A 118 -8.65 -23.60 -19.89
N LYS A 119 -8.52 -24.71 -19.14
CA LYS A 119 -9.55 -25.75 -19.06
C LYS A 119 -10.77 -25.38 -18.22
N GLY A 120 -10.74 -24.23 -17.54
CA GLY A 120 -11.79 -23.82 -16.60
C GLY A 120 -11.87 -24.67 -15.33
N VAL A 121 -10.81 -25.42 -15.00
CA VAL A 121 -10.70 -26.20 -13.76
C VAL A 121 -10.30 -25.28 -12.60
N LEU A 122 -9.36 -24.38 -12.84
CA LEU A 122 -8.96 -23.33 -11.89
C LEU A 122 -9.63 -22.03 -12.31
N VAL A 123 -10.72 -21.67 -11.63
CA VAL A 123 -11.52 -20.48 -11.96
C VAL A 123 -11.21 -19.33 -11.00
N ARG A 124 -11.29 -18.09 -11.52
CA ARG A 124 -11.11 -16.88 -10.71
C ARG A 124 -12.11 -16.87 -9.55
N PRO A 125 -11.65 -16.84 -8.29
CA PRO A 125 -12.55 -16.70 -7.14
C PRO A 125 -13.33 -15.39 -7.23
N LYS A 126 -14.54 -15.38 -6.65
CA LYS A 126 -15.30 -14.13 -6.49
C LYS A 126 -14.67 -13.31 -5.38
N ARG A 127 -14.67 -11.99 -5.54
CA ARG A 127 -14.30 -11.04 -4.49
C ARG A 127 -15.05 -11.35 -3.21
N ALA A 128 -14.34 -11.42 -2.08
CA ALA A 128 -14.99 -11.68 -0.81
C ALA A 128 -15.86 -10.47 -0.41
N ARG A 129 -17.01 -10.73 0.20
CA ARG A 129 -17.89 -9.65 0.67
C ARG A 129 -17.19 -8.86 1.78
N GLY A 130 -17.00 -7.55 1.56
CA GLY A 130 -16.31 -6.67 2.50
C GLY A 130 -14.79 -6.60 2.31
N GLU A 131 -14.25 -7.24 1.28
CA GLU A 131 -12.86 -7.02 0.87
C GLU A 131 -12.69 -5.57 0.40
N PRO A 132 -11.72 -4.82 0.95
CA PRO A 132 -11.55 -3.42 0.62
C PRO A 132 -11.15 -3.27 -0.84
N ASP A 133 -11.54 -2.15 -1.43
CA ASP A 133 -11.15 -1.81 -2.80
C ASP A 133 -9.63 -1.62 -2.90
N PRO A 134 -8.91 -2.24 -3.87
CA PRO A 134 -7.46 -2.18 -3.95
C PRO A 134 -6.88 -0.76 -3.87
N GLY A 135 -7.40 0.18 -4.67
CA GLY A 135 -6.94 1.56 -4.67
C GLY A 135 -7.24 2.27 -3.36
N THR A 136 -8.44 2.06 -2.81
CA THR A 136 -8.82 2.62 -1.50
C THR A 136 -7.95 2.04 -0.38
N TRP A 137 -7.68 0.73 -0.40
CA TRP A 137 -6.90 0.02 0.61
C TRP A 137 -5.45 0.48 0.62
N ALA A 138 -4.82 0.53 -0.55
CA ALA A 138 -3.41 0.88 -0.66
C ALA A 138 -3.17 2.34 -0.26
N ARG A 139 -4.05 3.24 -0.68
CA ARG A 139 -4.05 4.63 -0.22
C ARG A 139 -4.20 4.71 1.30
N ASP A 140 -5.22 4.07 1.86
CA ASP A 140 -5.49 4.12 3.30
C ASP A 140 -4.32 3.50 4.10
N HIS A 141 -3.74 2.39 3.62
CA HIS A 141 -2.58 1.73 4.22
C HIS A 141 -1.33 2.63 4.19
N MET A 142 -1.02 3.24 3.05
CA MET A 142 0.11 4.16 2.91
C MET A 142 -0.05 5.37 3.86
N ILE A 143 -1.24 5.97 3.93
CA ILE A 143 -1.54 7.07 4.85
C ILE A 143 -1.32 6.64 6.30
N LEU A 144 -1.81 5.47 6.69
CA LEU A 144 -1.61 4.92 8.03
C LEU A 144 -0.14 4.61 8.33
N HIS A 145 0.57 4.03 7.37
CA HIS A 145 1.98 3.68 7.46
C HIS A 145 2.83 4.93 7.73
N VAL A 146 2.67 5.95 6.88
CA VAL A 146 3.41 7.22 7.00
C VAL A 146 2.97 7.97 8.26
N GLY A 147 1.67 7.98 8.58
CA GLY A 147 1.18 8.57 9.82
C GLY A 147 1.83 7.98 11.06
N LYS A 148 1.93 6.65 11.12
CA LYS A 148 2.59 5.96 12.25
C LYS A 148 4.10 6.23 12.28
N LEU A 149 4.76 6.27 11.12
CA LEU A 149 6.18 6.63 11.05
C LEU A 149 6.43 8.05 11.57
N LEU A 150 5.57 9.00 11.20
CA LEU A 150 5.65 10.39 11.65
C LEU A 150 5.36 10.54 13.15
N GLU A 151 4.39 9.79 13.66
CA GLU A 151 4.10 9.71 15.10
C GLU A 151 5.29 9.15 15.88
N ASP A 152 5.88 8.04 15.43
CA ASP A 152 6.94 7.35 16.17
C ASP A 152 8.30 8.05 16.08
N ARG A 153 8.67 8.59 14.90
CA ARG A 153 10.01 9.16 14.66
C ARG A 153 10.10 10.65 14.98
N TYR A 154 9.01 11.39 14.80
CA TYR A 154 9.00 12.85 14.94
C TYR A 154 8.03 13.34 16.03
N GLU A 155 7.46 12.40 16.82
CA GLU A 155 6.55 12.68 17.94
C GLU A 155 5.33 13.53 17.55
N LEU A 156 4.90 13.40 16.29
CA LEU A 156 3.77 14.15 15.75
C LEU A 156 2.44 13.52 16.14
N ASN A 157 1.48 14.34 16.55
CA ASN A 157 0.10 13.90 16.65
C ASN A 157 -0.42 13.50 15.26
N LEU A 158 -1.15 12.38 15.16
CA LEU A 158 -1.69 11.91 13.88
C LEU A 158 -2.63 12.93 13.23
N THR A 159 -3.48 13.55 14.05
CA THR A 159 -4.46 14.57 13.63
C THR A 159 -4.38 15.81 14.50
N ARG A 160 -4.91 16.92 13.99
CA ARG A 160 -5.18 18.09 14.82
C ARG A 160 -6.38 17.86 15.73
N ASN A 161 -6.27 18.34 16.96
CA ASN A 161 -7.43 18.54 17.83
C ASN A 161 -8.04 19.91 17.51
N GLU A 162 -9.32 20.11 17.81
CA GLU A 162 -10.03 21.40 17.59
C GLU A 162 -9.35 22.60 18.29
N GLU A 163 -8.53 22.35 19.31
CA GLU A 163 -7.82 23.36 20.11
C GLU A 163 -6.30 23.42 19.83
N GLY A 164 -5.78 22.60 18.91
CA GLY A 164 -4.34 22.40 18.74
C GLY A 164 -3.70 23.27 17.66
N ASP A 165 -2.90 24.27 18.06
CA ASP A 165 -2.07 25.09 17.17
C ASP A 165 -0.88 24.34 16.51
N GLY A 166 -0.67 23.08 16.89
CA GLY A 166 0.45 22.24 16.48
C GLY A 166 0.39 21.75 15.02
N LEU A 167 1.56 21.36 14.51
CA LEU A 167 1.67 20.58 13.29
C LEU A 167 1.23 19.13 13.57
N ALA A 168 0.45 18.54 12.68
CA ALA A 168 0.06 17.13 12.76
C ALA A 168 0.61 16.34 11.58
N ALA A 169 0.75 15.03 11.74
CA ALA A 169 1.16 14.12 10.66
C ALA A 169 0.22 14.24 9.44
N SER A 170 -1.07 14.49 9.66
CA SER A 170 -2.04 14.73 8.57
C SER A 170 -1.68 15.93 7.67
N ASP A 171 -1.01 16.95 8.21
CA ASP A 171 -0.60 18.13 7.42
C ASP A 171 0.58 17.81 6.52
N ILE A 172 1.57 17.08 7.05
CA ILE A 172 2.73 16.60 6.29
C ILE A 172 2.30 15.63 5.20
N ILE A 173 1.45 14.64 5.53
CA ILE A 173 0.95 13.64 4.58
C ILE A 173 0.16 14.31 3.45
N PHE A 174 -0.64 15.33 3.76
CA PHE A 174 -1.38 16.06 2.73
C PHE A 174 -0.45 16.64 1.65
N HIS A 175 0.65 17.27 2.05
CA HIS A 175 1.62 17.83 1.10
C HIS A 175 2.48 16.77 0.44
N ALA A 176 2.86 15.72 1.16
CA ALA A 176 3.62 14.61 0.61
C ALA A 176 2.81 13.83 -0.46
N LEU A 177 1.48 13.80 -0.34
CA LEU A 177 0.58 13.27 -1.34
C LEU A 177 0.40 14.18 -2.56
N GLY A 178 0.83 15.45 -2.54
CA GLY A 178 0.57 16.47 -3.56
C GLY A 178 0.72 16.03 -5.04
N PRO A 179 1.70 15.18 -5.41
CA PRO A 179 1.79 14.63 -6.77
C PRO A 179 0.67 13.64 -7.16
N TYR A 180 -0.09 13.16 -6.16
CA TYR A 180 -1.10 12.09 -6.23
C TYR A 180 -2.50 12.59 -5.78
N THR A 181 -2.68 13.90 -5.52
CA THR A 181 -3.80 14.49 -4.75
C THR A 181 -5.15 14.65 -5.45
N ASP A 182 -5.33 14.23 -6.70
CA ASP A 182 -6.68 14.30 -7.34
C ASP A 182 -7.75 13.48 -6.59
N LEU A 183 -7.38 12.75 -5.53
CA LEU A 183 -8.18 11.72 -4.88
C LEU A 183 -8.41 11.90 -3.36
N THR A 184 -7.84 12.88 -2.65
CA THR A 184 -7.95 12.89 -1.17
C THR A 184 -7.84 14.27 -0.52
N SER A 185 -8.91 14.72 0.14
CA SER A 185 -8.91 15.93 0.98
C SER A 185 -8.23 15.69 2.34
N ARG A 186 -7.74 16.75 2.99
CA ARG A 186 -7.23 16.68 4.38
C ARG A 186 -8.18 15.95 5.34
N GLY A 187 -9.48 16.26 5.27
CA GLY A 187 -10.49 15.59 6.09
C GLY A 187 -10.57 14.09 5.85
N SER A 188 -10.30 13.63 4.62
CA SER A 188 -10.22 12.20 4.31
C SER A 188 -8.98 11.56 4.94
N ILE A 189 -7.83 12.24 4.90
CA ILE A 189 -6.59 11.79 5.55
C ILE A 189 -6.80 11.67 7.07
N GLN A 190 -7.34 12.71 7.70
CA GLN A 190 -7.65 12.68 9.14
C GLN A 190 -8.66 11.59 9.49
N SER A 191 -9.68 11.38 8.67
CA SER A 191 -10.64 10.28 8.85
C SER A 191 -9.95 8.91 8.78
N ILE A 192 -9.00 8.72 7.85
CA ILE A 192 -8.23 7.47 7.74
C ILE A 192 -7.38 7.25 8.99
N LEU A 193 -6.67 8.28 9.45
CA LEU A 193 -5.80 8.23 10.63
C LEU A 193 -6.56 8.02 11.96
N THR A 194 -7.81 8.50 12.04
CA THR A 194 -8.64 8.43 13.27
C THR A 194 -9.62 7.26 13.27
N LYS A 195 -9.86 6.59 12.14
CA LYS A 195 -10.77 5.45 12.06
C LYS A 195 -10.35 4.38 13.08
N PRO A 196 -11.17 4.11 14.11
CA PRO A 196 -10.83 3.09 15.10
C PRO A 196 -11.18 1.72 14.53
N LYS A 197 -10.37 1.14 13.63
CA LYS A 197 -10.71 -0.19 13.07
C LYS A 197 -9.52 -1.12 12.84
N LYS A 198 -9.63 -2.30 13.46
CA LYS A 198 -8.87 -3.54 13.21
C LYS A 198 -7.37 -3.29 13.05
N LYS A 199 -6.74 -2.77 14.12
CA LYS A 199 -5.28 -2.73 14.30
C LYS A 199 -4.63 -4.03 13.77
N GLU A 200 -5.24 -5.18 14.04
CA GLU A 200 -4.74 -6.50 13.62
C GLU A 200 -4.69 -6.78 12.11
N LEU A 201 -5.47 -6.09 11.26
CA LEU A 201 -5.48 -6.38 9.82
C LEU A 201 -4.48 -5.54 9.01
N TYR A 202 -4.10 -4.37 9.53
CA TYR A 202 -3.24 -3.40 8.84
C TYR A 202 -1.88 -3.24 9.53
N VAL A 203 -1.79 -3.42 10.86
CA VAL A 203 -0.53 -3.35 11.61
C VAL A 203 0.27 -4.66 11.52
N LYS A 204 -0.41 -5.80 11.34
CA LYS A 204 0.25 -7.11 11.32
C LYS A 204 1.07 -7.37 10.06
N ILE A 205 0.89 -6.59 9.00
CA ILE A 205 1.74 -6.63 7.80
C ILE A 205 3.11 -5.96 8.08
N ARG A 206 3.21 -5.08 9.08
CA ARG A 206 4.36 -4.17 9.22
C ARG A 206 5.42 -4.57 10.24
N PHE A 207 5.11 -5.38 11.26
CA PHE A 207 6.10 -5.60 12.35
C PHE A 207 6.95 -6.87 12.23
N ASP A 208 6.53 -7.91 11.53
CA ASP A 208 7.39 -9.11 11.39
C ASP A 208 8.25 -9.09 10.09
N TRP A 209 7.90 -8.25 9.12
CA TRP A 209 8.45 -8.34 7.76
C TRP A 209 9.55 -7.31 7.44
N ILE A 210 9.44 -6.07 7.92
CA ILE A 210 10.50 -5.05 7.73
C ILE A 210 11.76 -5.41 8.52
N ASP A 211 11.62 -5.94 9.74
CA ASP A 211 12.77 -6.36 10.55
C ASP A 211 13.54 -7.53 9.90
N SER A 212 12.87 -8.37 9.09
CA SER A 212 13.50 -9.50 8.38
C SER A 212 14.24 -9.13 7.09
N LEU A 213 14.14 -7.87 6.63
CA LEU A 213 14.86 -7.38 5.45
C LEU A 213 16.19 -6.70 5.81
N PHE A 214 16.45 -6.47 7.09
CA PHE A 214 17.65 -5.79 7.60
C PHE A 214 18.48 -6.64 8.58
N ASP A 215 18.14 -7.93 8.76
CA ASP A 215 18.94 -8.98 9.40
C ASP A 215 19.46 -10.00 8.38
#